data_AF-A0A9P7FRU6-F1
#
_entry.id   AF-A0A9P7FRU6-F1
#
_cell.length_a   1.000
_cell.length_b   1.000
_cell.length_c   1.000
_cell.angle_alpha   90.00
_cell.angle_beta   90.00
_cell.angle_gamma   90.00
#
_symmetry.space_group_name_H-M   'P 1'
#
loop_
_entity.id
_entity.type
_entity.pdbx_description
1 polymer ?
#
loop_
_entity_poly.entity_id
_entity_poly.type
_entity_poly.pdbx_seq_one_letter_code
_entity_poly.pdbx_strand_id
1 'polypeptide(L)'
;MPGNAVKPNITVALLSSYFAVVKDLKTYLSEILEPLLPDADGLIQSQAAGIAPSQNDTPAYLSLLNTSYVAFNTASLSTARPFKLFLAKTDMREVIDKAQERIFSQGNYTQNIISAGYKRAYTEEDRPRQDMTRIGITNIFVNTIVTALQSSEWDMLLQRLVDSNTFNELDD
;
A
#
# COMPACT_ATOMS: atom_id res chain seq x y z
N MET A 1 1.75 -33.05 27.13
CA MET A 1 1.95 -32.16 25.98
C MET A 1 2.34 -30.79 26.53
N PRO A 2 3.63 -30.43 26.60
CA PRO A 2 4.02 -29.08 27.02
C PRO A 2 3.57 -28.08 25.94
N GLY A 3 2.75 -27.10 26.34
CA GLY A 3 2.30 -26.04 25.45
C GLY A 3 3.48 -25.18 25.04
N ASN A 4 3.70 -25.03 23.73
CA ASN A 4 4.69 -24.09 23.21
C ASN A 4 4.28 -22.67 23.63
N ALA A 5 5.01 -22.11 24.58
CA ALA A 5 4.88 -20.70 24.93
C ALA A 5 5.21 -19.85 23.70
N VAL A 6 4.21 -19.15 23.18
CA VAL A 6 4.39 -18.21 22.06
C VAL A 6 5.28 -17.07 22.57
N LYS A 7 6.49 -16.96 22.04
CA LYS A 7 7.39 -15.84 22.38
C LYS A 7 6.73 -14.54 21.89
N PRO A 8 6.60 -13.52 22.74
CA PRO A 8 6.05 -12.23 22.31
C PRO A 8 6.96 -11.63 21.24
N ASN A 9 6.38 -11.21 20.12
CA ASN A 9 7.12 -10.55 19.06
C ASN A 9 7.54 -9.15 19.53
N ILE A 10 8.85 -8.94 19.69
CA ILE A 10 9.42 -7.69 20.20
C ILE A 10 9.02 -6.47 19.34
N THR A 11 8.88 -6.67 18.03
CA THR A 11 8.45 -5.62 17.10
C THR A 11 7.05 -5.14 17.43
N VAL A 12 6.13 -6.06 17.70
CA VAL A 12 4.75 -5.72 18.07
C VAL A 12 4.74 -4.98 19.41
N ALA A 13 5.47 -5.48 20.41
CA ALA A 13 5.57 -4.83 21.71
C ALA A 13 6.11 -3.38 21.61
N LEU A 14 7.12 -3.17 20.75
CA LEU A 14 7.68 -1.84 20.49
C LEU A 14 6.67 -0.95 19.76
N LEU A 15 6.02 -1.42 18.70
CA LEU A 15 5.03 -0.62 17.98
C LEU A 15 3.86 -0.23 18.89
N SER A 16 3.38 -1.14 19.74
CA SER A 16 2.29 -0.88 20.66
C SER A 16 2.61 0.16 21.75
N SER A 17 3.89 0.49 21.98
CA SER A 17 4.23 1.60 22.89
C SER A 17 4.09 2.98 22.24
N TYR A 18 4.07 3.06 20.90
CA TYR A 18 3.99 4.33 20.16
C TYR A 18 2.66 4.52 19.42
N PHE A 19 1.95 3.42 19.14
CA PHE A 19 0.74 3.42 18.32
C PHE A 19 -0.43 2.79 19.06
N ALA A 20 -1.58 3.44 19.01
CA ALA A 20 -2.82 2.94 19.61
C ALA A 20 -3.28 1.62 18.99
N VAL A 21 -3.04 1.43 17.69
CA VAL A 21 -3.42 0.24 16.94
C VAL A 21 -2.22 -0.30 16.19
N VAL A 22 -1.98 -1.60 16.34
CA VAL A 22 -0.96 -2.36 15.59
C VAL A 22 -1.62 -3.62 15.06
N LYS A 23 -1.53 -3.83 13.75
CA LYS A 23 -2.10 -5.01 13.06
C LYS A 23 -1.05 -5.61 12.14
N ASP A 24 -1.11 -6.91 11.90
CA ASP A 24 -0.39 -7.48 10.77
C ASP A 24 -1.01 -6.98 9.45
N LEU A 25 -0.20 -6.96 8.39
CA LEU A 25 -0.58 -6.42 7.10
C LEU A 25 -1.81 -7.14 6.52
N LYS A 26 -1.88 -8.47 6.66
CA LYS A 26 -2.99 -9.28 6.16
C LYS A 26 -4.31 -8.91 6.84
N THR A 27 -4.34 -8.85 8.17
CA THR A 27 -5.52 -8.43 8.93
C THR A 27 -5.90 -7.00 8.60
N TYR A 28 -4.94 -6.09 8.52
CA TYR A 28 -5.20 -4.69 8.16
C TYR A 28 -5.88 -4.58 6.79
N LEU A 29 -5.32 -5.23 5.76
CA LEU A 29 -5.88 -5.19 4.40
C LEU A 29 -7.29 -5.79 4.34
N SER A 30 -7.54 -6.88 5.08
CA SER A 30 -8.87 -7.51 5.10
C SER A 30 -9.96 -6.62 5.70
N GLU A 31 -9.60 -5.61 6.50
CA GLU A 31 -10.55 -4.69 7.11
C GLU A 31 -10.79 -3.42 6.29
N ILE A 32 -9.79 -2.92 5.57
CA ILE A 32 -9.89 -1.65 4.83
C ILE A 32 -10.47 -1.80 3.42
N LEU A 33 -10.46 -3.02 2.89
CA LEU A 33 -11.00 -3.32 1.57
C LEU A 33 -12.50 -3.60 1.68
N GLU A 34 -13.27 -3.04 0.75
CA GLU A 34 -14.71 -3.27 0.73
C GLU A 34 -14.99 -4.77 0.52
N PRO A 35 -15.90 -5.38 1.32
CA PRO A 35 -16.57 -6.57 0.83
C PRO A 35 -17.31 -6.14 -0.45
N LEU A 36 -17.03 -6.81 -1.58
CA LEU A 36 -17.78 -6.53 -2.79
C LEU A 36 -19.25 -6.84 -2.51
N LEU A 37 -20.12 -6.02 -3.09
CA LEU A 37 -21.56 -6.24 -3.04
C LEU A 37 -21.87 -7.67 -3.55
N PRO A 38 -22.93 -8.31 -3.04
CA PRO A 38 -23.35 -9.59 -3.58
C PRO A 38 -23.61 -9.46 -5.09
N ASP A 39 -23.05 -10.38 -5.88
CA ASP A 39 -23.43 -10.51 -7.28
C ASP A 39 -24.93 -10.78 -7.42
N ALA A 40 -25.46 -10.64 -8.65
CA ALA A 40 -26.84 -10.98 -8.98
C ALA A 40 -27.25 -12.40 -8.52
N ASP A 41 -26.28 -13.31 -8.36
CA ASP A 41 -26.45 -14.68 -7.86
C ASP A 41 -26.35 -14.82 -6.33
N GLY A 42 -26.18 -13.72 -5.58
CA GLY A 42 -26.08 -13.72 -4.12
C GLY A 42 -24.74 -14.24 -3.57
N LEU A 43 -23.75 -14.51 -4.43
CA LEU A 43 -22.41 -14.88 -4.02
C LEU A 43 -21.63 -13.61 -3.64
N ILE A 44 -21.23 -13.49 -2.38
CA ILE A 44 -20.37 -12.41 -1.90
C ILE A 44 -18.92 -12.81 -2.17
N GLN A 45 -18.30 -12.29 -3.24
CA GLN A 45 -16.86 -12.39 -3.41
C GLN A 45 -16.18 -11.23 -2.68
N SER A 46 -15.60 -11.44 -1.50
CA SER A 46 -14.89 -10.34 -0.82
C SER A 46 -13.60 -9.98 -1.57
N GLN A 47 -13.27 -8.69 -1.77
CA GLN A 47 -11.93 -8.27 -2.23
C GLN A 47 -10.82 -8.82 -1.33
N ALA A 48 -11.10 -9.02 -0.04
CA ALA A 48 -10.16 -9.63 0.89
C ALA A 48 -9.82 -11.08 0.53
N ALA A 49 -10.67 -11.78 -0.23
CA ALA A 49 -10.38 -13.11 -0.76
C ALA A 49 -9.25 -13.07 -1.80
N GLY A 50 -9.09 -11.95 -2.52
CA GLY A 50 -7.97 -11.75 -3.46
C GLY A 50 -6.60 -11.71 -2.79
N ILE A 51 -6.54 -11.37 -1.49
CA ILE A 51 -5.29 -11.33 -0.70
C ILE A 51 -5.02 -12.66 0.00
N ALA A 52 -5.97 -13.59 -0.02
CA ALA A 52 -5.74 -14.91 0.55
C ALA A 52 -4.55 -15.57 -0.19
N PRO A 53 -3.57 -16.12 0.55
CA PRO A 53 -2.44 -16.83 -0.04
C PRO A 53 -2.90 -17.88 -1.06
N SER A 54 -2.33 -17.81 -2.26
CA SER A 54 -2.53 -18.76 -3.33
C SER A 54 -1.31 -19.68 -3.46
N GLN A 55 -1.50 -20.87 -4.04
CA GLN A 55 -0.39 -21.81 -4.29
C GLN A 55 0.65 -21.25 -5.28
N ASN A 56 0.26 -20.27 -6.10
CA ASN A 56 1.14 -19.65 -7.09
C ASN A 56 1.91 -18.44 -6.54
N ASP A 57 1.70 -18.09 -5.26
CA ASP A 57 2.35 -16.91 -4.67
C ASP A 57 3.82 -17.17 -4.38
N THR A 58 4.64 -16.13 -4.57
CA THR A 58 6.08 -16.23 -4.27
C THR A 58 6.31 -16.30 -2.76
N PRO A 59 7.36 -17.01 -2.28
CA PRO A 59 7.72 -17.02 -0.87
C PRO A 59 7.99 -15.63 -0.30
N ALA A 60 8.53 -14.71 -1.11
CA ALA A 60 8.79 -13.32 -0.72
C ALA A 60 7.49 -12.56 -0.43
N TYR A 61 6.48 -12.68 -1.29
CA TYR A 61 5.16 -12.10 -1.07
C TYR A 61 4.47 -12.68 0.17
N LEU A 62 4.54 -14.00 0.36
CA LEU A 62 3.99 -14.64 1.55
C LEU A 62 4.70 -14.17 2.82
N SER A 63 6.02 -13.96 2.76
CA SER A 63 6.77 -13.35 3.86
C SER A 63 6.26 -11.93 4.12
N LEU A 64 6.14 -11.09 3.10
CA LEU A 64 5.65 -9.72 3.22
C LEU A 64 4.32 -9.67 3.97
N LEU A 65 3.34 -10.48 3.57
CA LEU A 65 2.01 -10.52 4.22
C LEU A 65 2.05 -10.93 5.68
N ASN A 66 2.92 -11.87 6.04
CA ASN A 66 2.94 -12.48 7.38
C ASN A 66 3.90 -11.77 8.35
N THR A 67 4.90 -11.04 7.85
CA THR A 67 5.92 -10.40 8.69
C THR A 67 5.79 -8.88 8.76
N SER A 68 4.96 -8.27 7.92
CA SER A 68 4.76 -6.82 7.91
C SER A 68 3.65 -6.40 8.89
N TYR A 69 3.82 -5.22 9.47
CA TYR A 69 2.89 -4.63 10.42
C TYR A 69 2.46 -3.24 9.97
N VAL A 70 1.22 -2.89 10.27
CA VAL A 70 0.66 -1.56 10.08
C VAL A 70 0.29 -1.01 11.44
N ALA A 71 0.78 0.19 11.74
CA ALA A 71 0.56 0.83 13.03
C ALA A 71 0.09 2.28 12.84
N PHE A 72 -0.92 2.68 13.63
CA PHE A 72 -1.53 4.01 13.53
C PHE A 72 -2.19 4.44 14.85
N ASN A 73 -2.31 5.75 15.05
CA ASN A 73 -2.84 6.33 16.29
C ASN A 73 -4.36 6.57 16.28
N THR A 74 -4.98 6.55 15.11
CA THR A 74 -6.41 6.79 14.96
C THR A 74 -7.19 5.50 15.23
N ALA A 75 -7.91 5.43 16.35
CA ALA A 75 -8.67 4.24 16.75
C ALA A 75 -9.82 3.85 15.78
N SER A 76 -10.19 4.71 14.83
CA SER A 76 -11.34 4.51 13.95
C SER A 76 -10.92 4.31 12.49
N LEU A 77 -10.74 3.04 12.10
CA LEU A 77 -10.78 2.64 10.69
C LEU A 77 -12.22 2.69 10.15
N SER A 78 -13.23 2.55 11.02
CA SER A 78 -14.65 2.50 10.65
C SER A 78 -15.23 3.81 10.13
N THR A 79 -14.55 4.94 10.36
CA THR A 79 -14.93 6.25 9.79
C THR A 79 -14.19 6.57 8.50
N ALA A 80 -13.14 5.82 8.15
CA ALA A 80 -12.48 5.99 6.87
C ALA A 80 -13.41 5.43 5.79
N ARG A 81 -13.66 6.23 4.74
CA ARG A 81 -14.34 5.71 3.55
C ARG A 81 -13.56 4.48 3.09
N PRO A 82 -14.25 3.35 2.85
CA PRO A 82 -13.56 2.18 2.37
C PRO A 82 -12.80 2.50 1.08
N PHE A 83 -11.63 1.87 0.93
CA PHE A 83 -10.73 2.23 -0.15
C PHE A 83 -11.18 1.58 -1.46
N LYS A 84 -11.76 2.37 -2.36
CA LYS A 84 -12.06 1.92 -3.73
C LYS A 84 -10.80 1.96 -4.57
N LEU A 85 -10.28 0.78 -4.89
CA LEU A 85 -9.15 0.57 -5.77
C LEU A 85 -9.59 0.74 -7.23
N PHE A 86 -9.34 1.92 -7.79
CA PHE A 86 -9.44 2.17 -9.24
C PHE A 86 -8.03 2.28 -9.80
N LEU A 87 -7.39 1.15 -10.02
CA LEU A 87 -6.09 1.10 -10.69
C LEU A 87 -6.22 0.23 -11.93
N ALA A 88 -6.28 0.87 -13.10
CA ALA A 88 -5.78 0.23 -14.32
C ALA A 88 -4.37 -0.32 -14.02
N LYS A 89 -3.97 -1.46 -14.59
CA LYS A 89 -2.67 -2.11 -14.32
C LYS A 89 -1.52 -1.09 -14.26
N THR A 90 -1.16 -0.69 -13.05
CA THR A 90 -0.22 0.40 -12.75
C THR A 90 0.92 -0.23 -11.96
N ASP A 91 2.14 0.12 -12.32
CA ASP A 91 3.36 -0.28 -11.60
C ASP A 91 3.45 0.48 -10.26
N MET A 92 3.96 -0.15 -9.19
CA MET A 92 4.13 0.51 -7.90
C MET A 92 4.97 1.79 -7.99
N ARG A 93 5.92 1.84 -8.92
CA ARG A 93 6.68 3.05 -9.25
C ARG A 93 5.78 4.21 -9.65
N GLU A 94 4.80 3.98 -10.52
CA GLU A 94 3.88 5.03 -10.95
C GLU A 94 2.91 5.44 -9.82
N VAL A 95 2.52 4.49 -8.95
CA VAL A 95 1.74 4.80 -7.74
C VAL A 95 2.52 5.75 -6.83
N ILE A 96 3.81 5.46 -6.59
CA ILE A 96 4.69 6.28 -5.76
C ILE A 96 4.91 7.66 -6.40
N ASP A 97 5.20 7.71 -7.70
CA ASP A 97 5.38 8.98 -8.43
C ASP A 97 4.14 9.87 -8.27
N LYS A 98 2.94 9.34 -8.54
CA LYS A 98 1.67 10.07 -8.37
C LYS A 98 1.42 10.49 -6.92
N ALA A 99 1.78 9.66 -5.95
CA ALA A 99 1.65 10.00 -4.54
C ALA A 99 2.58 11.15 -4.14
N GLN A 100 3.84 11.11 -4.59
CA GLN A 100 4.79 12.20 -4.39
C GLN A 100 4.31 13.49 -5.05
N GLU A 101 3.87 13.45 -6.31
CA GLU A 101 3.32 14.60 -7.03
C GLU A 101 2.16 15.26 -6.27
N ARG A 102 1.23 14.46 -5.73
CA ARG A 102 0.12 14.95 -4.90
C ARG A 102 0.62 15.63 -3.63
N ILE A 103 1.57 15.03 -2.91
CA ILE A 103 2.16 15.61 -1.69
C ILE A 103 2.84 16.96 -2.02
N PHE A 104 3.66 17.01 -3.08
CA PHE A 104 4.35 18.26 -3.47
C PHE A 104 3.41 19.34 -4.01
N SER A 105 2.24 18.97 -4.52
CA SER A 105 1.22 19.91 -5.00
C SER A 105 0.44 20.58 -3.88
N GLN A 106 0.31 19.94 -2.71
CA GLN A 106 -0.47 20.47 -1.58
C GLN A 106 0.19 21.64 -0.84
N GLY A 107 1.45 21.97 -1.14
CA GLY A 107 2.17 23.13 -0.58
C GLY A 107 2.59 22.99 0.90
N ASN A 108 1.85 22.21 1.69
CA ASN A 108 2.18 21.88 3.07
C ASN A 108 3.09 20.64 3.10
N TYR A 109 4.40 20.88 3.17
CA TYR A 109 5.41 19.83 3.30
C TYR A 109 5.40 19.27 4.72
N THR A 110 4.42 18.42 5.05
CA THR A 110 4.55 17.54 6.19
C THR A 110 5.63 16.50 5.87
N GLN A 111 6.48 16.17 6.84
CA GLN A 111 7.51 15.16 6.66
C GLN A 111 6.83 13.83 6.33
N ASN A 112 6.91 13.42 5.06
CA ASN A 112 6.36 12.16 4.59
C ASN A 112 7.50 11.25 4.15
N ILE A 113 7.45 10.00 4.61
CA ILE A 113 8.50 9.02 4.37
C ILE A 113 8.70 8.71 2.88
N ILE A 114 7.66 8.80 2.04
CA ILE A 114 7.78 8.57 0.59
C ILE A 114 8.28 9.81 -0.16
N SER A 115 8.23 11.01 0.42
CA SER A 115 8.82 12.22 -0.18
C SER A 115 10.18 12.59 0.42
N ALA A 116 10.62 11.88 1.47
CA ALA A 116 11.94 12.04 2.05
C ALA A 116 13.03 11.79 0.98
N GLY A 117 13.92 12.76 0.78
CA GLY A 117 14.98 12.67 -0.23
C GLY A 117 14.62 13.13 -1.62
N TYR A 118 13.41 13.65 -1.79
CA TYR A 118 12.98 14.28 -3.03
C TYR A 118 12.82 15.78 -2.82
N LYS A 119 13.19 16.56 -3.84
CA LYS A 119 12.85 17.99 -3.93
C LYS A 119 12.06 18.25 -5.20
N ARG A 120 11.25 19.29 -5.13
CA ARG A 120 10.70 19.90 -6.33
C ARG A 120 11.81 20.64 -7.07
N ALA A 121 11.87 20.46 -8.39
CA ALA A 121 12.69 21.26 -9.28
C ALA A 121 12.06 22.65 -9.40
N TYR A 122 12.74 23.67 -8.88
CA TYR A 122 12.29 25.07 -8.91
C TYR A 122 12.96 25.88 -10.02
N THR A 123 14.10 25.40 -10.52
CA THR A 123 14.99 26.11 -11.45
C THR A 123 14.69 25.74 -12.90
N GLU A 124 14.76 26.72 -13.83
CA GLU A 124 14.61 26.47 -15.27
C GLU A 124 15.65 25.48 -15.82
N GLU A 125 16.82 25.42 -15.20
CA GLU A 125 17.89 24.47 -15.53
C GLU A 125 17.56 23.02 -15.12
N ASP A 126 16.65 22.84 -14.15
CA ASP A 126 16.19 21.53 -13.67
C ASP A 126 14.83 21.13 -14.28
N ARG A 127 14.26 21.94 -15.18
CA ARG A 127 12.98 21.59 -15.83
C ARG A 127 13.18 20.36 -16.70
N PRO A 128 12.38 19.29 -16.51
CA PRO A 128 12.32 18.23 -17.51
C PRO A 128 11.91 18.85 -18.85
N ARG A 129 12.38 18.26 -19.96
CA ARG A 129 12.11 18.74 -21.33
C ARG A 129 10.64 19.14 -21.48
N GLN A 130 10.40 20.22 -22.21
CA GLN A 130 9.12 20.96 -22.33
C GLN A 130 7.88 20.11 -22.68
N ASP A 131 8.07 18.85 -23.08
CA ASP A 131 7.02 17.88 -23.38
C ASP A 131 6.64 16.95 -22.21
N MET A 132 7.32 17.03 -21.06
CA MET A 132 7.00 16.23 -19.87
C MET A 132 6.01 16.98 -18.98
N THR A 133 4.75 16.57 -19.02
CA THR A 133 3.65 17.07 -18.18
C THR A 133 3.78 16.74 -16.68
N ARG A 134 4.87 16.09 -16.26
CA ARG A 134 5.11 15.68 -14.88
C ARG A 134 5.77 16.81 -14.07
N ILE A 135 5.36 16.97 -12.82
CA ILE A 135 6.01 17.88 -11.89
C ILE A 135 7.48 17.43 -11.78
N GLY A 136 8.43 18.34 -12.02
CA GLY A 136 9.85 18.03 -11.86
C GLY A 136 10.14 17.68 -10.40
N ILE A 137 10.21 16.38 -10.09
CA ILE A 137 10.63 15.88 -8.79
C ILE A 137 11.99 15.24 -8.98
N THR A 138 13.00 15.77 -8.30
CA THR A 138 14.37 15.29 -8.38
C THR A 138 14.74 14.58 -7.10
N ASN A 139 15.25 13.36 -7.23
CA ASN A 139 15.83 12.62 -6.13
C ASN A 139 17.20 13.24 -5.76
N ILE A 140 17.37 13.61 -4.49
CA ILE A 140 18.63 14.11 -3.93
C ILE A 140 19.45 12.98 -3.30
N PHE A 141 18.77 12.00 -2.70
CA PHE A 141 19.39 10.82 -2.10
C PHE A 141 18.48 9.59 -2.17
N VAL A 142 19.10 8.41 -2.19
CA VAL A 142 18.38 7.13 -2.26
C VAL A 142 17.46 6.98 -1.05
N ASN A 143 16.16 6.96 -1.30
CA ASN A 143 15.15 6.67 -0.29
C ASN A 143 14.95 5.15 -0.23
N THR A 144 15.55 4.52 0.78
CA THR A 144 15.50 3.06 0.98
C THR A 144 14.07 2.54 1.20
N ILE A 145 13.17 3.36 1.74
CA ILE A 145 11.75 3.00 1.90
C ILE A 145 11.07 2.94 0.54
N VAL A 146 11.30 3.92 -0.33
CA VAL A 146 10.78 3.89 -1.71
C VAL A 146 11.36 2.70 -2.46
N THR A 147 12.65 2.41 -2.34
CA THR A 147 13.27 1.22 -2.95
C THR A 147 12.64 -0.07 -2.42
N ALA A 148 12.37 -0.16 -1.13
CA ALA A 148 11.70 -1.32 -0.54
C ALA A 148 10.23 -1.44 -0.95
N LEU A 149 9.54 -0.34 -1.21
CA LEU A 149 8.17 -0.37 -1.75
C LEU A 149 8.14 -0.73 -3.24
N GLN A 150 9.24 -0.54 -3.98
CA GLN A 150 9.37 -0.89 -5.41
C GLN A 150 9.83 -2.34 -5.63
N SER A 151 9.87 -3.17 -4.60
CA SER A 151 10.20 -4.58 -4.75
C SER A 151 8.99 -5.37 -5.27
N SER A 152 9.27 -6.50 -5.92
CA SER A 152 8.27 -7.27 -6.68
C SER A 152 7.14 -7.85 -5.83
N GLU A 153 7.36 -8.04 -4.52
CA GLU A 153 6.30 -8.44 -3.60
C GLU A 153 5.21 -7.36 -3.43
N TRP A 154 5.55 -6.08 -3.52
CA TRP A 154 4.58 -4.99 -3.47
C TRP A 154 3.84 -4.82 -4.80
N ASP A 155 4.52 -5.05 -5.93
CA ASP A 155 3.86 -5.12 -7.23
C ASP A 155 2.87 -6.29 -7.29
N MET A 156 3.25 -7.46 -6.75
CA MET A 156 2.35 -8.60 -6.64
C MET A 156 1.13 -8.28 -5.77
N LEU A 157 1.32 -7.60 -4.64
CA LEU A 157 0.22 -7.12 -3.82
C LEU A 157 -0.71 -6.19 -4.60
N LEU A 158 -0.14 -5.21 -5.31
CA LEU A 158 -0.90 -4.27 -6.12
C LEU A 158 -1.69 -4.96 -7.23
N GLN A 159 -1.06 -5.91 -7.92
CA GLN A 159 -1.72 -6.70 -8.97
C GLN A 159 -2.87 -7.53 -8.40
N ARG A 160 -2.70 -8.16 -7.24
CA ARG A 160 -3.75 -8.91 -6.55
C ARG A 160 -4.96 -8.03 -6.21
N LEU A 161 -4.71 -6.80 -5.76
CA LEU A 161 -5.74 -5.82 -5.45
C LEU A 161 -6.48 -5.30 -6.69
N VAL A 162 -5.81 -5.24 -7.84
CA VAL A 162 -6.42 -4.87 -9.12
C VAL A 162 -7.23 -6.03 -9.70
N ASP A 163 -6.64 -7.23 -9.74
CA ASP A 163 -7.27 -8.43 -10.30
C ASP A 163 -8.57 -8.77 -9.56
N SER A 164 -8.59 -8.60 -8.23
CA SER A 164 -9.80 -8.78 -7.41
C SER A 164 -10.93 -7.81 -7.75
N ASN A 165 -10.65 -6.69 -8.42
CA ASN A 165 -11.66 -5.70 -8.82
C ASN A 165 -12.09 -5.86 -10.27
N THR A 166 -11.17 -6.23 -11.16
CA THR A 166 -11.47 -6.38 -12.60
C THR A 166 -12.44 -7.51 -12.91
N PHE A 167 -12.57 -8.51 -12.03
CA PHE A 167 -13.52 -9.60 -12.24
C PHE A 167 -14.99 -9.14 -12.22
N ASN A 168 -15.29 -7.96 -11.67
CA ASN A 168 -16.67 -7.47 -11.55
C ASN A 168 -17.07 -6.49 -12.66
N GLU A 169 -16.14 -5.99 -13.47
CA GLU A 169 -16.44 -5.01 -14.53
C GLU A 169 -16.66 -5.65 -15.92
N LEU A 170 -16.50 -6.97 -16.06
CA LEU A 170 -16.63 -7.67 -17.35
C LEU A 170 -18.00 -8.35 -17.57
N ASP A 171 -18.90 -8.31 -16.58
CA ASP A 171 -20.25 -8.91 -16.65
C ASP A 171 -21.40 -7.88 -16.75
N ASP A 172 -21.10 -6.58 -16.97
CA ASP A 172 -22.05 -5.52 -17.34
C ASP A 172 -21.89 -5.11 -18.83
#